data_AF-A0A1Z1W7Q2-F1
#
_entry.id   AF-A0A1Z1W7Q2-F1
#
_cell.length_a   1.000
_cell.length_b   1.000
_cell.length_c   1.000
_cell.angle_alpha   90.00
_cell.angle_beta   90.00
_cell.angle_gamma   90.00
#
_symmetry.space_group_name_H-M   'P 1'
#
loop_
_entity.id
_entity.type
_entity.pdbx_description
1 polymer ?
#
loop_
_entity_poly.entity_id
_entity_poly.type
_entity_poly.pdbx_seq_one_letter_code
_entity_poly.pdbx_strand_id
1 'polypeptide(L)'
;MASELESLLPGGRLRPGSAVSVGQDLPLLLALAAPAAAEAGAWAVVGLPQLGVLAADSMGLNVGTGLWVDRPGTRWPDVVATLAEAVPVLLLGPLGPAPDRQARRLAAVLRRTGAVLLTTGAWAGAELRMAVTASHWEGVGAGHGLLRARRVQVVATGRGAAGGAPRTARLWLPGPDGRACPFENIPDAVDTPADAPDAAPSGEARHGGLHVVG
;
A
#
# COMPACT_ATOMS: atom_id res chain seq x y z
N MET A 1 8.37 11.03 -3.32
CA MET A 1 7.08 10.30 -3.28
C MET A 1 6.31 10.64 -4.55
N ALA A 2 5.28 9.88 -4.96
CA ALA A 2 4.45 10.32 -6.09
C ALA A 2 3.68 11.60 -5.70
N SER A 3 3.63 12.60 -6.59
CA SER A 3 2.98 13.91 -6.35
C SER A 3 1.54 13.78 -5.88
N GLU A 4 0.85 12.73 -6.32
CA GLU A 4 -0.55 12.46 -6.01
C GLU A 4 -0.72 12.02 -4.54
N LEU A 5 0.24 11.27 -3.99
CA LEU A 5 0.24 10.90 -2.57
C LEU A 5 0.52 12.13 -1.69
N GLU A 6 1.41 13.02 -2.12
CA GLU A 6 1.68 14.28 -1.44
C GLU A 6 0.41 15.14 -1.36
N SER A 7 -0.40 15.17 -2.41
CA SER A 7 -1.68 15.90 -2.42
C SER A 7 -2.70 15.40 -1.39
N LEU A 8 -2.58 14.16 -0.93
CA LEU A 8 -3.43 13.59 0.13
C LEU A 8 -3.00 14.00 1.54
N LEU A 9 -1.76 14.48 1.69
CA LEU A 9 -1.15 14.81 2.97
C LEU A 9 -1.25 16.33 3.23
N PRO A 10 -1.69 16.77 4.42
CA PRO A 10 -1.58 18.17 4.80
C PRO A 10 -0.12 18.64 4.75
N GLY A 11 0.18 19.64 3.90
CA GLY A 11 1.53 20.15 3.72
C GLY A 11 2.48 19.20 2.94
N GLY A 12 1.93 18.23 2.19
CA GLY A 12 2.68 17.40 1.24
C GLY A 12 3.48 16.26 1.87
N ARG A 13 3.46 16.10 3.20
CA ARG A 13 4.32 15.12 3.89
C ARG A 13 3.66 14.49 5.10
N LEU A 14 4.17 13.32 5.51
CA LEU A 14 3.77 12.71 6.77
C LEU A 14 4.25 13.58 7.93
N ARG A 15 3.35 13.88 8.85
CA ARG A 15 3.68 14.71 10.01
C ARG A 15 4.44 13.89 11.05
N PRO A 16 5.62 14.34 11.53
CA PRO A 16 6.31 13.67 12.63
C PRO A 16 5.42 13.54 13.87
N GLY A 17 5.49 12.38 14.53
CA GLY A 17 4.71 12.08 15.73
C GLY A 17 3.21 11.86 15.49
N SER A 18 2.80 11.66 14.25
CA SER A 18 1.42 11.37 13.86
C SER A 18 1.16 9.89 13.65
N ALA A 19 -0.12 9.53 13.60
CA ALA A 19 -0.57 8.21 13.18
C ALA A 19 -1.49 8.33 11.97
N VAL A 20 -1.30 7.47 10.98
CA VAL A 20 -2.10 7.40 9.74
C VAL A 20 -2.66 6.00 9.59
N SER A 21 -3.96 5.90 9.36
CA SER A 21 -4.64 4.64 9.05
C SER A 21 -4.91 4.60 7.56
N VAL A 22 -4.46 3.58 6.84
CA VAL A 22 -4.64 3.43 5.39
C VAL A 22 -5.72 2.42 4.98
N GLY A 23 -6.44 1.88 5.96
CA GLY A 23 -7.38 0.78 5.73
C GLY A 23 -6.67 -0.50 5.31
N GLN A 24 -7.40 -1.47 4.78
CA GLN A 24 -6.86 -2.80 4.44
C GLN A 24 -6.10 -2.81 3.10
N ASP A 25 -5.36 -1.76 2.76
CA ASP A 25 -4.58 -1.65 1.52
C ASP A 25 -3.07 -1.62 1.81
N LEU A 26 -2.42 -2.78 1.67
CA LEU A 26 -0.99 -2.93 1.93
C LEU A 26 -0.12 -2.13 0.94
N PRO A 27 -0.40 -2.09 -0.38
CA PRO A 27 0.33 -1.21 -1.29
C PRO A 27 0.30 0.26 -0.85
N LEU A 28 -0.85 0.79 -0.42
CA LEU A 28 -0.96 2.17 0.10
C LEU A 28 -0.12 2.38 1.36
N LEU A 29 -0.11 1.41 2.27
CA LEU A 29 0.76 1.45 3.45
C LEU A 29 2.22 1.59 3.05
N LEU A 30 2.68 0.73 2.13
CA LEU A 30 4.08 0.67 1.71
C LEU A 30 4.48 1.90 0.90
N ALA A 31 3.59 2.42 0.04
CA ALA A 31 3.85 3.62 -0.74
C ALA A 31 4.01 4.89 0.11
N LEU A 32 3.35 4.96 1.27
CA LEU A 32 3.58 6.02 2.27
C LEU A 32 4.84 5.75 3.11
N ALA A 33 5.09 4.49 3.45
CA ALA A 33 6.21 4.10 4.31
C ALA A 33 7.57 4.26 3.62
N ALA A 34 7.69 3.83 2.35
CA ALA A 34 8.94 3.81 1.61
C ALA A 34 9.66 5.18 1.58
N PRO A 35 9.04 6.30 1.14
CA PRO A 35 9.70 7.60 1.16
C PRO A 35 10.05 8.07 2.58
N ALA A 36 9.15 7.84 3.56
CA ALA A 36 9.40 8.21 4.94
C ALA A 36 10.58 7.45 5.57
N ALA A 37 10.68 6.16 5.29
CA ALA A 37 11.75 5.29 5.77
C ALA A 37 13.07 5.61 5.07
N ALA A 38 13.05 5.96 3.78
CA ALA A 38 14.23 6.40 3.04
C ALA A 38 14.82 7.70 3.62
N GLU A 39 13.96 8.66 3.98
CA GLU A 39 14.39 9.91 4.62
C GLU A 39 14.88 9.71 6.06
N ALA A 40 14.18 8.87 6.83
CA ALA A 40 14.44 8.70 8.26
C ALA A 40 15.48 7.62 8.60
N GLY A 41 15.82 6.75 7.65
CA GLY A 41 16.91 5.79 7.74
C GLY A 41 16.61 4.45 8.42
N ALA A 42 15.46 4.29 9.09
CA ALA A 42 15.07 3.02 9.71
C ALA A 42 13.55 2.86 9.77
N TRP A 43 13.09 1.62 9.78
CA TRP A 43 11.67 1.29 9.85
C TRP A 43 11.43 -0.05 10.52
N ALA A 44 10.24 -0.26 11.05
CA ALA A 44 9.84 -1.52 11.63
C ALA A 44 8.42 -1.89 11.23
N VAL A 45 8.18 -3.17 11.05
CA VAL A 45 6.86 -3.74 10.80
C VAL A 45 6.46 -4.67 11.93
N VAL A 46 5.21 -4.51 12.38
CA VAL A 46 4.66 -5.26 13.50
C VAL A 46 3.30 -5.82 13.10
N GLY A 47 3.14 -7.14 13.17
CA GLY A 47 1.85 -7.80 12.95
C GLY A 47 1.36 -7.79 11.49
N LEU A 48 2.25 -7.71 10.51
CA LEU A 48 1.95 -7.86 9.08
C LEU A 48 2.64 -9.11 8.50
N PRO A 49 2.24 -10.33 8.90
CA PRO A 49 2.88 -11.56 8.42
C PRO A 49 2.76 -11.77 6.90
N GLN A 50 1.79 -11.12 6.25
CA GLN A 50 1.63 -11.14 4.79
C GLN A 50 2.64 -10.24 4.05
N LEU A 51 3.38 -9.37 4.75
CA LEU A 51 4.39 -8.52 4.14
C LEU A 51 5.69 -9.29 3.95
N GLY A 52 5.88 -9.81 2.74
CA GLY A 52 7.15 -10.42 2.33
C GLY A 52 8.27 -9.39 2.21
N VAL A 53 9.50 -9.81 2.52
CA VAL A 53 10.71 -8.98 2.43
C VAL A 53 10.92 -8.42 1.02
N LEU A 54 10.79 -9.27 0.00
CA LEU A 54 10.92 -8.86 -1.40
C LEU A 54 9.84 -7.85 -1.84
N ALA A 55 8.63 -7.97 -1.29
CA ALA A 55 7.55 -7.03 -1.59
C ALA A 55 7.83 -5.65 -0.97
N ALA A 56 8.36 -5.63 0.25
CA ALA A 56 8.82 -4.39 0.88
C ALA A 56 9.94 -3.72 0.06
N ASP A 57 10.95 -4.49 -0.35
CA ASP A 57 12.07 -4.02 -1.18
C ASP A 57 11.59 -3.44 -2.52
N SER A 58 10.70 -4.15 -3.21
CA SER A 58 10.11 -3.71 -4.49
C SER A 58 9.39 -2.35 -4.35
N MET A 59 8.70 -2.15 -3.23
CA MET A 59 8.03 -0.87 -2.92
C MET A 59 8.99 0.25 -2.52
N GLY A 60 10.29 -0.04 -2.35
CA GLY A 60 11.32 0.94 -2.01
C GLY A 60 11.68 1.02 -0.53
N LEU A 61 11.29 0.05 0.29
CA LEU A 61 11.77 -0.06 1.67
C LEU A 61 13.14 -0.74 1.69
N ASN A 62 14.16 -0.05 2.20
CA ASN A 62 15.48 -0.65 2.39
C ASN A 62 15.42 -1.75 3.45
N VAL A 63 15.52 -3.01 3.02
CA VAL A 63 15.48 -4.19 3.89
C VAL A 63 16.63 -4.19 4.91
N GLY A 64 17.79 -3.63 4.56
CA GLY A 64 18.96 -3.56 5.43
C GLY A 64 18.76 -2.70 6.69
N THR A 65 17.71 -1.87 6.72
CA THR A 65 17.35 -1.02 7.87
C THR A 65 15.97 -1.32 8.44
N GLY A 66 15.36 -2.44 8.03
CA GLY A 66 14.04 -2.88 8.45
C GLY A 66 14.06 -3.89 9.61
N LEU A 67 13.08 -3.79 10.51
CA LEU A 67 12.85 -4.76 11.58
C LEU A 67 11.47 -5.42 11.43
N TRP A 68 11.39 -6.73 11.64
CA TRP A 68 10.13 -7.49 11.57
C TRP A 68 9.74 -8.07 12.92
N VAL A 69 8.48 -7.87 13.30
CA VAL A 69 7.86 -8.53 14.44
C VAL A 69 6.51 -9.10 14.00
N ASP A 70 6.53 -10.33 13.49
CA ASP A 70 5.33 -10.95 12.89
C ASP A 70 4.25 -11.27 13.93
N ARG A 71 4.66 -11.75 15.11
CA ARG A 71 3.76 -12.24 16.17
C ARG A 71 4.05 -11.54 17.49
N PRO A 72 3.64 -10.26 17.65
CA PRO A 72 3.88 -9.49 18.87
C PRO A 72 3.02 -9.94 20.08
N GLY A 73 2.06 -10.84 19.85
CA GLY A 73 1.20 -11.39 20.89
C GLY A 73 0.31 -10.34 21.56
N THR A 74 -0.15 -10.63 22.77
CA THR A 74 -1.06 -9.75 23.53
C THR A 74 -0.41 -8.46 24.04
N ARG A 75 0.93 -8.43 24.12
CA ARG A 75 1.72 -7.27 24.55
C ARG A 75 2.15 -6.36 23.39
N TRP A 76 1.52 -6.50 22.23
CA TRP A 76 1.87 -5.70 21.06
C TRP A 76 1.88 -4.18 21.30
N PRO A 77 1.03 -3.56 22.16
CA PRO A 77 1.11 -2.11 22.35
C PRO A 77 2.43 -1.68 23.02
N ASP A 78 2.98 -2.52 23.90
CA ASP A 78 4.29 -2.27 24.52
C ASP A 78 5.42 -2.45 23.50
N VAL A 79 5.34 -3.48 22.64
CA VAL A 79 6.29 -3.69 21.54
C VAL A 79 6.33 -2.48 20.61
N VAL A 80 5.17 -1.99 20.19
CA VAL A 80 5.07 -0.81 19.31
C VAL A 80 5.58 0.45 20.01
N ALA A 81 5.29 0.63 21.30
CA ALA A 81 5.81 1.77 22.06
C ALA A 81 7.34 1.73 22.19
N THR A 82 7.93 0.57 22.45
CA THR A 82 9.39 0.39 22.50
C THR A 82 10.03 0.65 21.14
N LEU A 83 9.43 0.13 20.05
CA LEU A 83 9.93 0.38 18.71
C LEU A 83 9.81 1.86 18.32
N ALA A 84 8.76 2.56 18.74
CA ALA A 84 8.60 4.00 18.48
C ALA A 84 9.68 4.85 19.15
N GLU A 85 10.34 4.36 20.20
CA GLU A 85 11.48 5.03 20.81
C GLU A 85 12.79 4.84 20.02
N ALA A 86 12.90 3.78 19.22
CA ALA A 86 14.12 3.40 18.51
C ALA A 86 14.05 3.65 17.00
N VAL A 87 12.85 3.69 16.41
CA VAL A 87 12.63 3.64 14.97
C VAL A 87 11.65 4.73 14.53
N PRO A 88 11.98 5.53 13.50
CA PRO A 88 11.18 6.69 13.12
C PRO A 88 9.92 6.35 12.30
N VAL A 89 9.85 5.18 11.66
CA VAL A 89 8.69 4.75 10.85
C VAL A 89 8.22 3.37 11.27
N LEU A 90 6.94 3.26 11.66
CA LEU A 90 6.32 2.03 12.11
C LEU A 90 5.16 1.63 11.20
N LEU A 91 5.18 0.41 10.70
CA LEU A 91 4.08 -0.22 9.97
C LEU A 91 3.38 -1.21 10.91
N LEU A 92 2.08 -1.03 11.11
CA LEU A 92 1.30 -1.81 12.07
C LEU A 92 0.13 -2.51 11.41
N GLY A 93 0.09 -3.83 11.53
CA GLY A 93 -1.03 -4.64 11.06
C GLY A 93 -2.27 -4.60 11.95
N PRO A 94 -3.33 -5.32 11.58
CA PRO A 94 -4.60 -5.31 12.30
C PRO A 94 -4.53 -6.18 13.57
N LEU A 95 -3.87 -5.68 14.62
CA LEU A 95 -3.68 -6.38 15.91
C LEU A 95 -4.84 -6.22 16.90
N GLY A 96 -5.99 -5.75 16.42
CA GLY A 96 -7.14 -5.38 17.23
C GLY A 96 -7.00 -3.99 17.87
N PRO A 97 -8.03 -3.54 18.62
CA PRO A 97 -8.00 -2.24 19.27
C PRO A 97 -6.96 -2.22 20.40
N ALA A 98 -6.14 -1.17 20.44
CA ALA A 98 -5.35 -0.88 21.63
C ALA A 98 -6.30 -0.42 22.77
N PRO A 99 -6.13 -0.90 24.01
CA PRO A 99 -6.87 -0.33 25.12
C PRO A 99 -6.49 1.15 25.31
N ASP A 100 -7.44 1.97 25.77
CA ASP A 100 -7.33 3.43 25.80
C ASP A 100 -6.05 3.96 26.44
N ARG A 101 -5.62 3.34 27.55
CA ARG A 101 -4.39 3.72 28.25
C ARG A 101 -3.16 3.55 27.37
N GLN A 102 -3.07 2.42 26.68
CA GLN A 102 -1.96 2.10 25.77
C GLN A 102 -2.02 2.97 24.51
N ALA A 103 -3.22 3.22 23.96
CA ALA A 103 -3.39 4.12 22.82
C ALA A 103 -2.92 5.55 23.15
N ARG A 104 -3.29 6.08 24.33
CA ARG A 104 -2.84 7.41 24.80
C ARG A 104 -1.33 7.44 25.04
N ARG A 105 -0.78 6.39 25.67
CA ARG A 105 0.67 6.25 25.87
C ARG A 105 1.39 6.25 24.54
N LEU A 106 0.96 5.43 23.57
CA LEU A 106 1.59 5.37 22.26
C LEU A 106 1.51 6.73 21.56
N ALA A 107 0.35 7.40 21.60
CA ALA A 107 0.22 8.74 21.04
C ALA A 107 1.19 9.76 21.69
N ALA A 108 1.46 9.64 23.00
CA ALA A 108 2.45 10.47 23.67
C ALA A 108 3.88 10.12 23.24
N VAL A 109 4.20 8.82 23.09
CA VAL A 109 5.51 8.36 22.60
C VAL A 109 5.77 8.85 21.19
N LEU A 110 4.81 8.70 20.27
CA LEU A 110 4.93 9.20 18.88
C LEU A 110 5.21 10.70 18.88
N ARG A 111 4.45 11.50 19.62
CA ARG A 111 4.70 12.95 19.71
C ARG A 111 6.07 13.31 20.28
N ARG A 112 6.53 12.58 21.30
CA ARG A 112 7.84 12.83 21.94
C ARG A 112 9.01 12.46 21.04
N THR A 113 8.89 11.37 20.29
CA THR A 113 9.97 10.80 19.46
C THR A 113 9.97 11.33 18.04
N GLY A 114 8.84 11.86 17.58
CA GLY A 114 8.63 12.21 16.18
C GLY A 114 8.33 10.99 15.29
N ALA A 115 8.30 9.77 15.83
CA ALA A 115 8.02 8.57 15.06
C ALA A 115 6.62 8.62 14.43
N VAL A 116 6.50 8.09 13.21
CA VAL A 116 5.25 8.01 12.46
C VAL A 116 4.71 6.60 12.50
N LEU A 117 3.44 6.45 12.87
CA LEU A 117 2.73 5.18 12.84
C LEU A 117 1.83 5.10 11.62
N LEU A 118 2.11 4.16 10.72
CA LEU A 118 1.26 3.81 9.59
C LEU A 118 0.57 2.47 9.89
N THR A 119 -0.74 2.37 9.73
CA THR A 119 -1.46 1.14 10.07
C THR A 119 -2.55 0.78 9.07
N THR A 120 -2.73 -0.53 8.86
CA THR A 120 -3.85 -1.04 8.07
C THR A 120 -5.14 -1.18 8.89
N GLY A 121 -5.02 -1.25 10.22
CA GLY A 121 -6.15 -1.36 11.14
C GLY A 121 -6.79 -0.02 11.48
N ALA A 122 -8.01 -0.05 12.02
CA ALA A 122 -8.61 1.13 12.60
C ALA A 122 -7.78 1.60 13.81
N TRP A 123 -7.40 2.88 13.82
CA TRP A 123 -6.68 3.49 14.92
C TRP A 123 -7.40 4.74 15.42
N ALA A 124 -7.83 4.70 16.68
CA ALA A 124 -8.56 5.83 17.30
C ALA A 124 -7.72 7.12 17.28
N GLY A 125 -6.41 6.98 17.47
CA GLY A 125 -5.45 8.07 17.42
C GLY A 125 -5.02 8.51 16.02
N ALA A 126 -5.62 8.00 14.92
CA ALA A 126 -5.18 8.34 13.57
C ALA A 126 -5.53 9.79 13.25
N GLU A 127 -4.52 10.63 13.00
CA GLU A 127 -4.69 12.01 12.59
C GLU A 127 -5.21 12.09 11.15
N LEU A 128 -4.78 11.14 10.31
CA LEU A 128 -5.24 10.97 8.94
C LEU A 128 -5.77 9.55 8.74
N ARG A 129 -6.91 9.43 8.06
CA ARG A 129 -7.50 8.17 7.62
C ARG A 129 -7.60 8.20 6.11
N MET A 130 -7.00 7.21 5.47
CA MET A 130 -6.98 7.05 4.02
C MET A 130 -7.67 5.74 3.67
N ALA A 131 -8.38 5.74 2.55
CA ALA A 131 -9.04 4.56 2.03
C ALA A 131 -9.00 4.56 0.50
N VAL A 132 -8.74 3.40 -0.09
CA VAL A 132 -9.00 3.15 -1.51
C VAL A 132 -10.50 3.01 -1.70
N THR A 133 -11.09 3.91 -2.48
CA THR A 133 -12.56 3.99 -2.72
C THR A 133 -12.97 3.43 -4.08
N ALA A 134 -12.03 3.36 -5.03
CA ALA A 134 -12.21 2.70 -6.32
C ALA A 134 -10.89 2.05 -6.72
N SER A 135 -10.96 0.90 -7.40
CA SER A 135 -9.80 0.16 -7.86
C SER A 135 -10.08 -0.55 -9.18
N HIS A 136 -9.11 -0.52 -10.09
CA HIS A 136 -9.14 -1.24 -11.36
C HIS A 136 -7.76 -1.80 -11.67
N TRP A 137 -7.69 -3.10 -11.93
CA TRP A 137 -6.45 -3.80 -12.23
C TRP A 137 -6.22 -3.93 -13.73
N GLU A 138 -4.94 -3.97 -14.10
CA GLU A 138 -4.48 -4.16 -15.48
C GLU A 138 -3.45 -5.28 -15.59
N GLY A 139 -3.25 -5.79 -16.81
CA GLY A 139 -2.29 -6.86 -17.13
C GLY A 139 -2.92 -8.22 -17.42
N VAL A 140 -4.23 -8.37 -17.18
CA VAL A 140 -5.01 -9.53 -17.65
C VAL A 140 -5.65 -9.11 -18.96
N GLY A 141 -5.07 -9.52 -20.10
CA GLY A 141 -5.53 -9.13 -21.43
C GLY A 141 -6.88 -9.78 -21.77
N ALA A 142 -6.89 -10.78 -22.64
CA ALA A 142 -8.10 -11.54 -22.99
C ALA A 142 -8.50 -12.58 -21.92
N GLY A 143 -8.40 -12.24 -20.62
CA GLY A 143 -8.74 -13.13 -19.51
C GLY A 143 -7.60 -14.04 -19.01
N HIS A 144 -6.39 -13.87 -19.54
CA HIS A 144 -5.16 -14.54 -19.07
C HIS A 144 -4.01 -13.52 -18.99
N GLY A 145 -3.05 -13.76 -18.09
CA GLY A 145 -1.92 -12.87 -17.84
C GLY A 145 -1.60 -12.69 -16.35
N LEU A 146 -0.69 -11.77 -16.05
CA LEU A 146 -0.33 -11.38 -14.68
C LEU A 146 -0.86 -9.97 -14.40
N LEU A 147 -1.34 -9.73 -13.18
CA LEU A 147 -1.65 -8.38 -12.72
C LEU A 147 -0.35 -7.56 -12.70
N ARG A 148 -0.31 -6.47 -13.47
CA ARG A 148 0.89 -5.63 -13.63
C ARG A 148 0.78 -4.32 -12.88
N ALA A 149 -0.40 -3.70 -12.91
CA ALA A 149 -0.62 -2.39 -12.31
C ALA A 149 -2.08 -2.23 -11.86
N ARG A 150 -2.31 -1.30 -10.92
CA ARG A 150 -3.62 -1.02 -10.35
C ARG A 150 -3.87 0.46 -10.30
N ARG A 151 -4.90 0.92 -11.02
CA ARG A 151 -5.44 2.28 -10.87
C ARG A 151 -6.29 2.32 -9.62
N VAL A 152 -6.07 3.32 -8.77
CA VAL A 152 -6.84 3.51 -7.54
C VAL A 152 -7.29 4.95 -7.37
N GLN A 153 -8.42 5.12 -6.70
CA GLN A 153 -8.82 6.41 -6.11
C GLN A 153 -8.68 6.32 -4.60
N VAL A 154 -7.87 7.18 -4.02
CA VAL A 154 -7.66 7.27 -2.57
C VAL A 154 -8.34 8.52 -2.04
N VAL A 155 -9.08 8.36 -0.95
CA VAL A 155 -9.66 9.47 -0.19
C VAL A 155 -8.98 9.55 1.15
N ALA A 156 -8.53 10.75 1.53
CA ALA A 156 -7.93 11.06 2.81
C ALA A 156 -8.83 12.02 3.61
N THR A 157 -9.12 11.63 4.84
CA THR A 157 -9.89 12.41 5.82
C THR A 157 -9.05 12.63 7.06
N GLY A 158 -8.96 13.87 7.53
CA GLY A 158 -8.12 14.21 8.66
C GLY A 158 -8.89 14.79 9.83
N ARG A 159 -8.23 14.87 10.98
CA ARG A 159 -8.73 15.50 12.21
C ARG A 159 -7.63 16.32 12.88
N GLY A 160 -8.02 17.24 13.76
CA GLY A 160 -7.06 18.11 14.44
C GLY A 160 -6.25 18.92 13.44
N ALA A 161 -4.92 18.88 13.51
CA ALA A 161 -4.07 19.63 12.59
C ALA A 161 -4.09 19.10 11.14
N ALA A 162 -4.54 17.86 10.91
CA ALA A 162 -4.80 17.34 9.57
C ALA A 162 -6.24 17.58 9.08
N GLY A 163 -7.07 18.28 9.87
CA GLY A 163 -8.46 18.56 9.55
C GLY A 163 -8.67 19.36 8.25
N GLY A 164 -9.92 19.52 7.87
CA GLY A 164 -10.34 20.22 6.65
C GLY A 164 -11.20 19.36 5.74
N ALA A 165 -11.41 19.83 4.51
CA ALA A 165 -12.14 19.09 3.49
C ALA A 165 -11.42 17.76 3.16
N PRO A 166 -12.17 16.68 2.86
CA PRO A 166 -11.57 15.44 2.33
C PRO A 166 -10.72 15.73 1.10
N ARG A 167 -9.57 15.04 0.99
CA ARG A 167 -8.66 15.12 -0.16
C ARG A 167 -8.79 13.84 -0.96
N THR A 168 -8.79 13.95 -2.28
CA THR A 168 -8.94 12.80 -3.18
C THR A 168 -7.85 12.84 -4.23
N ALA A 169 -7.23 11.69 -4.48
CA ALA A 169 -6.23 11.55 -5.53
C ALA A 169 -6.44 10.24 -6.30
N ARG A 170 -6.12 10.27 -7.59
CA ARG A 170 -6.07 9.10 -8.46
C ARG A 170 -4.62 8.84 -8.82
N LEU A 171 -4.20 7.59 -8.76
CA LEU A 171 -2.82 7.17 -9.00
C LEU A 171 -2.76 5.70 -9.37
N TRP A 172 -1.61 5.28 -9.87
CA TRP A 172 -1.26 3.87 -9.93
C TRP A 172 -0.66 3.43 -8.61
N LEU A 173 -1.11 2.28 -8.10
CA LEU A 173 -0.68 1.73 -6.83
C LEU A 173 -1.07 0.25 -6.69
N PRO A 174 -0.18 -0.71 -6.95
CA PRO A 174 1.14 -0.51 -7.55
C PRO A 174 1.02 -0.07 -9.02
N GLY A 175 1.98 0.71 -9.50
CA GLY A 175 2.21 1.00 -10.91
C GLY A 175 3.03 -0.10 -11.59
N PRO A 176 3.38 0.08 -12.88
CA PRO A 176 4.06 -0.95 -13.67
C PRO A 176 5.42 -1.40 -13.13
N ASP A 177 6.12 -0.53 -12.40
CA ASP A 177 7.39 -0.81 -11.72
C ASP A 177 7.20 -1.33 -10.27
N GLY A 178 5.95 -1.59 -9.88
CA GLY A 178 5.58 -1.99 -8.53
C GLY A 178 5.34 -0.82 -7.58
N ARG A 179 5.65 0.44 -7.94
CA ARG A 179 5.60 1.60 -7.02
C ARG A 179 4.43 2.52 -7.31
N ALA A 180 4.16 3.47 -6.41
CA ALA A 180 3.16 4.49 -6.67
C ALA A 180 3.64 5.46 -7.77
N CYS A 181 2.81 5.72 -8.78
CA CYS A 181 3.11 6.71 -9.81
C CYS A 181 1.86 7.51 -10.26
N PRO A 182 2.04 8.70 -10.85
CA PRO A 182 0.95 9.53 -11.33
C PRO A 182 0.04 8.81 -12.31
N PHE A 183 -1.27 9.04 -12.19
CA PHE A 183 -2.29 8.40 -13.05
C PHE A 183 -2.05 8.60 -14.56
N GLU A 184 -1.46 9.73 -14.96
CA GLU A 184 -1.15 10.05 -16.36
C GLU A 184 0.08 9.31 -16.91
N ASN A 185 0.92 8.73 -16.05
CA ASN A 185 2.17 8.11 -16.48
C ASN A 185 1.95 6.60 -16.73
N ILE A 186 1.59 6.26 -17.97
CA ILE A 186 1.77 4.91 -18.52
C ILE A 186 3.05 4.99 -19.34
N PRO A 187 4.19 4.43 -18.91
CA PRO A 187 5.25 4.13 -19.86
C PRO A 187 4.63 3.16 -20.87
N ASP A 188 4.55 3.58 -22.13
CA ASP A 188 4.00 2.77 -23.21
C ASP A 188 4.53 1.34 -23.08
N ALA A 189 3.61 0.39 -22.93
CA ALA A 189 3.96 -1.02 -22.96
C ALA A 189 4.65 -1.26 -24.30
N VAL A 190 5.88 -1.77 -24.26
CA VAL A 190 6.57 -2.26 -25.45
C VAL A 190 5.66 -3.28 -26.12
N ASP A 191 5.01 -2.87 -27.20
CA ASP A 191 4.38 -3.76 -28.16
C ASP A 191 5.48 -4.69 -28.66
N THR A 192 5.50 -5.91 -28.13
CA THR A 192 6.14 -7.01 -28.84
C THR A 192 5.19 -7.36 -29.98
N PRO A 193 5.58 -7.21 -31.25
CA PRO A 193 4.71 -7.61 -32.35
C PRO A 193 4.51 -9.12 -32.24
N ALA A 194 3.27 -9.53 -31.98
CA ALA A 194 2.86 -10.91 -32.20
C ALA A 194 2.89 -11.16 -33.70
N ASP A 195 3.66 -12.17 -34.11
CA ASP A 195 3.76 -12.65 -35.49
C ASP A 195 2.40 -12.71 -36.18
N ALA A 196 2.37 -12.19 -37.41
CA ALA A 196 1.23 -12.26 -38.29
C ALA A 196 0.81 -13.72 -38.52
N PRO A 197 -0.50 -14.05 -38.52
CA PRO A 197 -0.93 -15.37 -38.92
C PRO A 197 -0.73 -15.55 -40.42
N ASP A 198 0.06 -16.55 -40.78
CA ASP A 198 0.23 -17.04 -42.14
C ASP A 198 -1.12 -17.53 -42.68
N ALA A 199 -1.42 -17.13 -43.90
CA ALA A 199 -2.65 -17.47 -44.58
C ALA A 199 -2.59 -18.91 -45.09
N ALA A 200 -3.64 -19.70 -44.82
CA ALA A 200 -3.89 -20.92 -45.57
C ALA A 200 -5.36 -20.98 -46.03
N PRO A 201 -5.64 -21.38 -47.28
CA PRO A 201 -6.97 -21.29 -47.86
C PRO A 201 -7.83 -22.53 -47.60
N SER A 202 -9.12 -22.31 -47.84
CA SER A 202 -10.27 -23.22 -47.86
C SER A 202 -10.01 -24.65 -48.34
N GLY A 203 -10.59 -25.62 -47.63
CA GLY A 203 -10.70 -27.03 -48.03
C GLY A 203 -11.94 -27.70 -47.43
N GLU A 204 -12.81 -28.17 -48.32
CA GLU A 204 -14.10 -28.85 -48.15
C GLU A 204 -14.21 -30.00 -47.10
N ALA A 205 -15.32 -29.95 -46.37
CA ALA A 205 -16.40 -30.96 -46.31
C ALA A 205 -16.29 -32.26 -45.45
N ARG A 206 -17.37 -32.44 -44.65
CA ARG A 206 -18.15 -33.68 -44.34
C ARG A 206 -17.84 -34.51 -43.07
N HIS A 207 -18.92 -34.70 -42.30
CA HIS A 207 -19.38 -35.85 -41.49
C HIS A 207 -19.01 -36.03 -39.99
N GLY A 208 -20.07 -36.24 -39.19
CA GLY A 208 -20.10 -36.81 -37.83
C GLY A 208 -19.99 -35.76 -36.71
N GLY A 209 -20.95 -35.48 -35.83
CA GLY A 209 -22.02 -36.30 -35.25
C GLY A 209 -21.60 -36.84 -33.88
N LEU A 210 -21.79 -36.09 -32.78
CA LEU A 210 -22.50 -36.52 -31.56
C LEU A 210 -22.53 -35.46 -30.44
N HIS A 211 -23.64 -35.47 -29.72
CA HIS A 211 -23.94 -34.87 -28.40
C HIS A 211 -22.93 -35.20 -27.29
N VAL A 212 -22.80 -34.30 -26.30
CA VAL A 212 -22.89 -34.63 -24.85
C VAL A 212 -23.45 -33.44 -24.05
N VAL A 213 -24.35 -33.77 -23.12
CA VAL A 213 -24.98 -32.95 -22.07
C VAL A 213 -24.08 -32.89 -20.83
N GLY A 214 -24.06 -31.75 -20.14
CA GLY A 214 -23.53 -31.57 -18.79
C GLY A 214 -23.86 -30.19 -18.27
#